data_AF-A0A537E2D7-F1
#
_entry.id   AF-A0A537E2D7-F1
#
_cell.length_a   1.000
_cell.length_b   1.000
_cell.length_c   1.000
_cell.angle_alpha   90.00
_cell.angle_beta   90.00
_cell.angle_gamma   90.00
#
_symmetry.space_group_name_H-M   'P 1'
#
loop_
_entity.id
_entity.type
_entity.pdbx_description
1 polymer ?
#
loop_
_entity_poly.entity_id
_entity_poly.type
_entity_poly.pdbx_seq_one_letter_code
_entity_poly.pdbx_strand_id
1 'polypeptide(L)'
;MTQLLALRKEVSKKLGGISLRQLRNRVRDVSSNEVIPDRTLALLLIATRDAKIDIKQPRFKVPPEKIIALEEFLAKGRATIAVSPTPSQRKVSKDQSVKYRRLLKFTGSYPLPVFYDRLEAEINTAHSNPDLPNAVLVLSRKLIENLVYNLLAFRFKGPGIDLYYDTSHRRAHDFSVLLDNLQKHKTDFEIDLQDDIDRFLKIMTDTNFRREANSKTHTVMEYLGSMKEVSKLKIPDMVQILLLLIERVKQPEPNIST
;
A
#
# COMPACT_ATOMS: atom_id res chain seq x y z
N MET A 1 -17.30 -30.79 27.04
CA MET A 1 -17.98 -29.49 26.82
C MET A 1 -17.92 -28.64 28.08
N THR A 2 -17.26 -27.49 28.16
CA THR A 2 -15.88 -27.16 27.74
C THR A 2 -15.36 -26.16 28.78
N GLN A 3 -14.46 -26.64 29.64
CA GLN A 3 -14.08 -26.06 30.94
C GLN A 3 -13.44 -24.66 30.86
N LEU A 4 -13.05 -24.22 29.67
CA LEU A 4 -12.63 -22.86 29.34
C LEU A 4 -13.75 -21.80 29.43
N LEU A 5 -15.02 -22.22 29.41
CA LEU A 5 -16.17 -21.31 29.47
C LEU A 5 -16.28 -20.61 30.83
N ALA A 6 -15.91 -21.27 31.93
CA ALA A 6 -15.91 -20.66 33.26
C ALA A 6 -14.88 -19.52 33.34
N LEU A 7 -13.66 -19.77 32.85
CA LEU A 7 -12.62 -18.76 32.75
C LEU A 7 -13.06 -17.58 31.86
N ARG A 8 -13.66 -17.87 30.69
CA ARG A 8 -14.17 -16.81 29.80
C ARG A 8 -15.24 -15.94 30.46
N LYS A 9 -16.17 -16.53 31.21
CA LYS A 9 -17.21 -15.78 31.93
C LYS A 9 -16.60 -14.91 33.03
N GLU A 10 -15.62 -15.42 33.75
CA GLU A 10 -14.95 -14.67 34.83
C GLU A 10 -14.11 -13.52 34.28
N VAL A 11 -13.36 -13.76 33.20
CA VAL A 11 -12.62 -12.71 32.47
C VAL A 11 -13.59 -11.65 31.93
N SER A 12 -14.72 -12.07 31.33
CA SER A 12 -15.78 -11.15 30.89
C SER A 12 -16.26 -10.25 32.02
N LYS A 13 -16.53 -10.83 33.19
CA LYS A 13 -17.05 -10.11 34.35
C LYS A 13 -16.03 -9.11 34.89
N LYS A 14 -14.76 -9.51 35.01
CA LYS A 14 -13.68 -8.66 35.52
C LYS A 14 -13.28 -7.54 34.57
N LEU A 15 -13.46 -7.71 33.27
CA LEU A 15 -13.21 -6.67 32.25
C LEU A 15 -14.40 -5.70 32.07
N GLY A 16 -15.24 -5.53 33.09
CA GLY A 16 -16.38 -4.60 33.06
C GLY A 16 -17.66 -5.21 32.46
N GLY A 17 -17.84 -6.53 32.54
CA GLY A 17 -19.07 -7.19 32.10
C GLY A 17 -19.21 -7.29 30.57
N ILE A 18 -18.10 -7.34 29.83
CA ILE A 18 -18.14 -7.48 28.37
C ILE A 18 -18.81 -8.79 27.96
N SER A 19 -19.46 -8.81 26.79
CA SER A 19 -20.07 -10.03 26.25
C SER A 19 -18.99 -11.04 25.83
N LEU A 20 -19.34 -12.33 25.82
CA LEU A 20 -18.42 -13.39 25.37
C LEU A 20 -17.97 -13.21 23.90
N ARG A 21 -18.78 -12.53 23.08
CA ARG A 21 -18.43 -12.18 21.70
C ARG A 21 -17.35 -11.11 21.65
N GLN A 22 -17.48 -10.07 22.48
CA GLN A 22 -16.45 -9.03 22.61
C GLN A 22 -15.14 -9.61 23.17
N LEU A 23 -15.23 -10.51 24.16
CA LEU A 23 -14.06 -11.21 24.68
C LEU A 23 -13.38 -12.06 23.59
N ARG A 24 -14.16 -12.74 22.73
CA ARG A 24 -13.61 -13.53 21.61
C ARG A 24 -12.89 -12.65 20.59
N ASN A 25 -13.42 -11.46 20.29
CA ASN A 25 -12.75 -10.51 19.40
C ASN A 25 -11.44 -10.03 20.03
N ARG A 26 -11.45 -9.66 21.30
CA ARG A 26 -10.24 -9.24 22.03
C ARG A 26 -9.17 -10.34 22.09
N VAL A 27 -9.56 -11.60 22.27
CA VAL A 27 -8.64 -12.75 22.19
C VAL A 27 -8.03 -12.88 20.79
N ARG A 28 -8.81 -12.64 19.73
CA ARG A 28 -8.32 -12.65 18.35
C ARG A 28 -7.33 -11.51 18.11
N ASP A 29 -7.65 -10.31 18.60
CA ASP A 29 -6.82 -9.14 18.43
C ASP A 29 -5.48 -9.30 19.17
N VAL A 30 -5.50 -9.80 20.41
CA VAL A 30 -4.26 -10.11 21.16
C VAL A 30 -3.45 -11.23 20.50
N SER A 31 -4.12 -12.28 20.00
CA SER A 31 -3.46 -13.36 19.25
C SER A 31 -2.75 -12.85 17.98
N SER A 32 -3.35 -11.90 17.26
CA SER A 32 -2.75 -11.30 16.07
C SER A 32 -1.65 -10.29 16.40
N ASN A 33 -1.86 -9.44 17.40
CA ASN A 33 -0.93 -8.36 17.74
C ASN A 33 0.34 -8.87 18.43
N GLU A 34 0.21 -9.90 19.27
CA GLU A 34 1.35 -10.48 19.98
C GLU A 34 1.91 -11.74 19.29
N VAL A 35 1.44 -12.03 18.07
CA VAL A 35 1.86 -13.18 17.24
C VAL A 35 1.74 -14.51 18.02
N ILE A 36 0.67 -14.66 18.78
CA ILE A 36 0.39 -15.87 19.58
C ILE A 36 -0.52 -16.78 18.74
N PRO A 37 -0.03 -17.94 18.24
CA PRO A 37 -0.83 -18.80 17.37
C PRO A 37 -1.97 -19.49 18.12
N ASP A 38 -1.84 -19.69 19.44
CA ASP A 38 -2.86 -20.32 20.26
C ASP A 38 -3.78 -19.30 20.95
N ARG A 39 -5.05 -19.31 20.55
CA ARG A 39 -6.12 -18.47 21.13
C ARG A 39 -6.36 -18.76 22.61
N THR A 40 -5.98 -19.92 23.10
CA THR A 40 -6.06 -20.29 24.52
C THR A 40 -4.98 -19.57 25.32
N LEU A 41 -3.76 -19.48 24.80
CA LEU A 41 -2.67 -18.69 25.40
C LEU A 41 -3.02 -17.20 25.41
N ALA A 42 -3.57 -16.68 24.32
CA ALA A 42 -4.04 -15.29 24.27
C ALA A 42 -5.14 -15.00 25.31
N LEU A 43 -6.06 -15.95 25.56
CA LEU A 43 -7.06 -15.82 26.63
C LEU A 43 -6.42 -15.83 28.03
N LEU A 44 -5.45 -16.70 28.28
CA LEU A 44 -4.76 -16.78 29.58
C LEU A 44 -3.91 -15.54 29.84
N LEU A 45 -3.31 -14.97 28.79
CA LEU A 45 -2.61 -13.71 28.86
C LEU A 45 -3.55 -12.55 29.21
N ILE A 46 -4.72 -12.47 28.57
CA ILE A 46 -5.75 -11.48 28.94
C ILE A 46 -6.21 -11.70 30.39
N ALA A 47 -6.40 -12.95 30.80
CA ALA A 47 -6.82 -13.29 32.16
C ALA A 47 -5.80 -12.81 33.21
N THR A 48 -4.51 -13.00 32.96
CA THR A 48 -3.43 -12.65 33.91
C THR A 48 -3.05 -11.17 33.86
N ARG A 49 -2.89 -10.60 32.65
CA ARG A 49 -2.43 -9.22 32.44
C ARG A 49 -3.53 -8.19 32.67
N ASP A 50 -4.70 -8.40 32.07
CA ASP A 50 -5.78 -7.40 32.05
C ASP A 50 -6.80 -7.63 33.15
N ALA A 51 -7.21 -8.89 33.37
CA ALA A 51 -8.22 -9.23 34.39
C ALA A 51 -7.62 -9.53 35.77
N LYS A 52 -6.28 -9.62 35.89
CA LYS A 52 -5.53 -9.96 37.12
C LYS A 52 -6.08 -11.21 37.83
N ILE A 53 -6.50 -12.21 37.05
CA ILE A 53 -7.01 -13.48 37.55
C ILE A 53 -5.83 -14.43 37.75
N ASP A 54 -5.73 -14.99 38.95
CA ASP A 54 -4.81 -16.08 39.24
C ASP A 54 -5.32 -17.38 38.59
N ILE A 55 -4.72 -17.72 37.45
CA ILE A 55 -5.04 -18.87 36.63
C ILE A 55 -4.50 -20.19 37.19
N LYS A 56 -3.65 -20.16 38.23
CA LYS A 56 -3.09 -21.36 38.88
C LYS A 56 -4.04 -21.96 39.92
N GLN A 57 -5.13 -21.27 40.25
CA GLN A 57 -6.11 -21.76 41.21
C GLN A 57 -6.85 -23.00 40.66
N PRO A 58 -7.07 -24.05 41.47
CA PRO A 58 -7.61 -25.34 41.02
C PRO A 58 -9.04 -25.28 40.47
N ARG A 59 -9.72 -24.14 40.63
CA ARG A 59 -11.03 -23.83 40.02
C ARG A 59 -10.99 -23.69 38.50
N PHE A 60 -9.82 -23.42 37.91
CA PHE A 60 -9.62 -23.38 36.47
C PHE A 60 -8.71 -24.53 36.06
N LYS A 61 -9.28 -25.61 35.48
CA LYS A 61 -8.50 -26.73 34.95
C LYS A 61 -7.80 -26.32 33.64
N VAL A 62 -6.73 -25.51 33.76
CA VAL A 62 -5.86 -25.10 32.66
C VAL A 62 -4.78 -26.17 32.47
N PRO A 63 -4.54 -26.65 31.24
CA PRO A 63 -3.46 -27.62 30.99
C PRO A 63 -2.10 -27.06 31.43
N PRO A 64 -1.28 -27.83 32.16
CA PRO A 64 -0.01 -27.34 32.71
C PRO A 64 0.95 -26.85 31.62
N GLU A 65 0.94 -27.50 30.45
CA GLU A 65 1.72 -27.10 29.27
C GLU A 65 1.42 -25.66 28.80
N LYS A 66 0.17 -25.19 28.97
CA LYS A 66 -0.24 -23.83 28.58
C LYS A 66 0.14 -22.79 29.64
N ILE A 67 0.25 -23.21 30.89
CA ILE A 67 0.75 -22.35 31.97
C ILE A 67 2.24 -22.11 31.76
N ILE A 68 3.01 -23.16 31.46
CA ILE A 68 4.45 -23.07 31.17
C ILE A 68 4.71 -22.17 29.97
N ALA A 69 3.99 -22.38 28.85
CA ALA A 69 4.13 -21.56 27.66
C ALA A 69 3.77 -20.07 27.89
N LEU A 70 2.82 -19.78 28.78
CA LEU A 70 2.50 -18.40 29.18
C LEU A 70 3.62 -17.78 30.02
N GLU A 71 4.21 -18.54 30.95
CA GLU A 71 5.31 -18.06 31.79
C GLU A 71 6.57 -17.76 30.96
N GLU A 72 6.91 -18.62 30.00
CA GLU A 72 8.00 -18.36 29.05
C GLU A 72 7.74 -17.09 28.22
N PHE A 73 6.49 -16.87 27.80
CA PHE A 73 6.10 -15.68 27.04
C PHE A 73 6.22 -14.40 27.88
N LEU A 74 5.76 -14.45 29.14
CA LEU A 74 5.89 -13.33 30.09
C LEU A 74 7.36 -13.05 30.48
N ALA A 75 8.20 -14.09 30.56
CA ALA A 75 9.63 -13.95 30.84
C ALA A 75 10.38 -13.27 29.67
N LYS A 76 10.04 -13.62 28.41
CA LYS A 76 10.59 -12.96 27.21
C LYS A 76 10.24 -11.46 27.16
N GLY A 77 9.09 -11.06 27.68
CA GLY A 77 8.67 -9.65 27.76
C GLY A 77 9.34 -8.82 28.86
N ARG A 78 10.09 -9.43 29.80
CA ARG A 78 10.72 -8.73 30.94
C ARG A 78 12.20 -8.37 30.75
N ALA A 79 12.83 -8.77 29.65
CA ALA A 79 14.28 -8.57 29.45
C ALA A 79 14.68 -7.20 28.89
N THR A 80 13.77 -6.23 28.73
CA THR A 80 14.14 -4.88 28.27
C THR A 80 13.50 -3.78 29.13
N ILE A 81 14.40 -3.09 29.84
CA ILE A 81 14.34 -1.69 30.28
C ILE A 81 13.38 -1.40 31.44
N ALA A 82 13.97 -1.43 32.64
CA ALA A 82 13.56 -0.58 33.75
C ALA A 82 13.74 0.89 33.36
N VAL A 83 12.70 1.70 33.52
CA VAL A 83 12.71 3.03 34.15
C VAL A 83 11.24 3.51 34.22
N SER A 84 10.85 3.94 35.42
CA SER A 84 9.67 4.77 35.74
C SER A 84 10.19 5.88 36.68
N PRO A 85 9.62 7.10 36.71
CA PRO A 85 8.19 7.32 37.01
C PRO A 85 7.44 8.45 36.24
N THR A 86 6.20 8.13 35.85
CA THR A 86 4.88 8.85 35.99
C THR A 86 4.69 10.35 35.60
N PRO A 87 3.44 10.84 35.41
CA PRO A 87 2.80 10.95 34.10
C PRO A 87 2.43 12.39 33.71
N SER A 88 2.73 12.80 32.48
CA SER A 88 1.98 13.90 31.84
C SER A 88 0.91 13.27 30.95
N GLN A 89 -0.36 13.54 31.28
CA GLN A 89 -1.52 13.12 30.49
C GLN A 89 -1.43 13.70 29.07
N ARG A 90 -0.76 13.00 28.15
CA ARG A 90 -1.00 13.20 26.72
C ARG A 90 -2.23 12.39 26.36
N LYS A 91 -3.30 13.11 26.01
CA LYS A 91 -4.50 12.58 25.36
C LYS A 91 -4.06 11.55 24.32
N VAL A 92 -4.37 10.28 24.57
CA VAL A 92 -4.29 9.23 23.56
C VAL A 92 -5.32 9.62 22.51
N SER A 93 -4.85 10.24 21.45
CA SER A 93 -5.63 10.45 20.23
C SER A 93 -6.18 9.09 19.82
N LYS A 94 -7.52 8.97 19.77
CA LYS A 94 -8.20 7.84 19.16
C LYS A 94 -7.47 7.51 17.87
N ASP A 95 -6.93 6.30 17.79
CA ASP A 95 -6.37 5.74 16.57
C ASP A 95 -7.46 5.87 15.51
N GLN A 96 -7.31 6.86 14.62
CA GLN A 96 -8.26 7.10 13.56
C GLN A 96 -8.15 5.88 12.66
N SER A 97 -9.19 5.05 12.62
CA SER A 97 -9.28 4.02 11.59
C SER A 97 -9.21 4.73 10.24
N VAL A 98 -8.02 4.70 9.63
CA VAL A 98 -7.77 5.35 8.36
C VAL A 98 -8.70 4.68 7.36
N LYS A 99 -9.74 5.41 6.95
CA LYS A 99 -10.72 4.93 5.96
C LYS A 99 -9.94 4.66 4.68
N TYR A 100 -9.83 3.40 4.27
CA TYR A 100 -9.12 3.02 3.06
C TYR A 100 -9.72 3.76 1.85
N ARG A 101 -8.91 4.56 1.16
CA ARG A 101 -9.31 5.36 -0.01
C ARG A 101 -8.43 4.96 -1.19
N ARG A 102 -9.04 4.35 -2.21
CA ARG A 102 -8.34 4.02 -3.45
C ARG A 102 -8.22 5.26 -4.34
N LEU A 103 -7.01 5.54 -4.79
CA LEU A 103 -6.73 6.49 -5.87
C LEU A 103 -6.92 5.83 -7.24
N LEU A 104 -6.44 4.60 -7.38
CA LEU A 104 -6.41 3.82 -8.62
C LEU A 104 -7.27 2.55 -8.49
N LYS A 105 -7.82 2.11 -9.62
CA LYS A 105 -8.74 0.96 -9.71
C LYS A 105 -8.58 0.20 -11.03
N PHE A 106 -7.34 0.02 -11.49
CA PHE A 106 -7.01 -0.58 -12.79
C PHE A 106 -6.36 -1.96 -12.67
N THR A 107 -6.38 -2.55 -11.46
CA THR A 107 -5.94 -3.93 -11.22
C THR A 107 -6.49 -4.89 -12.30
N GLY A 108 -5.59 -5.62 -12.97
CA GLY A 108 -5.92 -6.54 -14.06
C GLY A 108 -5.99 -5.92 -15.47
N SER A 109 -5.96 -4.60 -15.60
CA SER A 109 -5.93 -3.90 -16.90
C SER A 109 -4.52 -3.58 -17.40
N TYR A 110 -3.50 -3.76 -16.55
CA TYR A 110 -2.12 -3.42 -16.89
C TYR A 110 -1.43 -4.45 -17.80
N PRO A 111 -0.43 -4.03 -18.61
CA PRO A 111 0.28 -4.92 -19.52
C PRO A 111 1.13 -6.02 -18.84
N LEU A 112 1.52 -5.84 -17.57
CA LEU A 112 2.23 -6.83 -16.73
C LEU A 112 1.63 -6.88 -15.31
N PRO A 113 0.51 -7.59 -15.11
CA PRO A 113 -0.30 -7.51 -13.88
C PRO A 113 0.49 -7.77 -12.60
N VAL A 114 1.40 -8.76 -12.61
CA VAL A 114 2.22 -9.13 -11.43
C VAL A 114 2.99 -7.96 -10.84
N PHE A 115 3.50 -7.07 -11.69
CA PHE A 115 4.23 -5.88 -11.25
C PHE A 115 3.28 -4.71 -10.98
N TYR A 116 2.42 -4.37 -11.93
CA TYR A 116 1.60 -3.16 -11.85
C TYR A 116 0.47 -3.24 -10.81
N ASP A 117 -0.15 -4.41 -10.62
CA ASP A 117 -1.20 -4.57 -9.60
C ASP A 117 -0.63 -4.38 -8.19
N ARG A 118 0.61 -4.83 -7.96
CA ARG A 118 1.33 -4.60 -6.70
C ARG A 118 1.68 -3.13 -6.52
N LEU A 119 2.19 -2.47 -7.57
CA LEU A 119 2.49 -1.04 -7.53
C LEU A 119 1.22 -0.20 -7.30
N GLU A 120 0.09 -0.54 -7.93
CA GLU A 120 -1.21 0.07 -7.67
C GLU A 120 -1.65 -0.12 -6.20
N ALA A 121 -1.47 -1.32 -5.64
CA ALA A 121 -1.79 -1.60 -4.25
C ALA A 121 -0.93 -0.76 -3.29
N GLU A 122 0.37 -0.59 -3.59
CA GLU A 122 1.28 0.28 -2.84
C GLU A 122 0.86 1.76 -2.92
N ILE A 123 0.52 2.25 -4.13
CA ILE A 123 0.00 3.61 -4.34
C ILE A 123 -1.28 3.83 -3.52
N ASN A 124 -2.23 2.90 -3.59
CA ASN A 124 -3.50 2.99 -2.86
C ASN A 124 -3.32 2.91 -1.34
N THR A 125 -2.35 2.13 -0.88
CA THR A 125 -1.97 2.05 0.54
C THR A 125 -1.37 3.39 1.01
N ALA A 126 -0.43 3.96 0.25
CA ALA A 126 0.14 5.27 0.55
C ALA A 126 -0.92 6.37 0.52
N HIS A 127 -1.82 6.37 -0.47
CA HIS A 127 -2.89 7.36 -0.61
C HIS A 127 -3.92 7.30 0.51
N SER A 128 -4.13 6.13 1.12
CA SER A 128 -4.99 6.01 2.28
C SER A 128 -4.42 6.76 3.49
N ASN A 129 -3.10 6.91 3.60
CA ASN A 129 -2.46 7.63 4.68
C ASN A 129 -2.30 9.14 4.34
N PRO A 130 -2.95 10.06 5.07
CA PRO A 130 -2.87 11.49 4.79
C PRO A 130 -1.46 12.09 4.87
N ASP A 131 -0.55 11.44 5.60
CA ASP A 131 0.82 11.91 5.86
C ASP A 131 1.84 11.47 4.79
N LEU A 132 1.40 10.73 3.76
CA LEU A 132 2.29 10.16 2.74
C LEU A 132 2.07 10.71 1.30
N PRO A 133 1.80 12.01 1.07
CA PRO A 133 1.51 12.53 -0.28
C PRO A 133 2.68 12.37 -1.25
N ASN A 134 3.91 12.45 -0.73
CA ASN A 134 5.12 12.30 -1.53
C ASN A 134 5.39 10.84 -1.92
N ALA A 135 5.02 9.88 -1.08
CA ALA A 135 5.09 8.46 -1.46
C ALA A 135 4.13 8.18 -2.62
N VAL A 136 2.91 8.74 -2.57
CA VAL A 136 1.95 8.63 -3.67
C VAL A 136 2.51 9.26 -4.94
N LEU A 137 3.11 10.45 -4.86
CA LEU A 137 3.74 11.12 -6.01
C LEU A 137 4.83 10.26 -6.65
N VAL A 138 5.80 9.78 -5.86
CA VAL A 138 6.95 9.01 -6.36
C VAL A 138 6.49 7.70 -7.00
N LEU A 139 5.61 6.96 -6.34
CA LEU A 139 5.11 5.68 -6.85
C LEU A 139 4.26 5.88 -8.12
N SER A 140 3.41 6.92 -8.14
CA SER A 140 2.59 7.24 -9.31
C SER A 140 3.43 7.70 -10.50
N ARG A 141 4.52 8.45 -10.25
CA ARG A 141 5.49 8.81 -11.30
C ARG A 141 6.12 7.56 -11.90
N LYS A 142 6.51 6.59 -11.05
CA LYS A 142 7.08 5.34 -11.54
C LYS A 142 6.08 4.53 -12.36
N LEU A 143 4.82 4.49 -11.93
CA LEU A 143 3.75 3.85 -12.70
C LEU A 143 3.61 4.49 -14.09
N ILE A 144 3.45 5.81 -14.15
CA ILE A 144 3.22 6.54 -15.41
C ILE A 144 4.44 6.46 -16.34
N GLU A 145 5.66 6.63 -15.82
CA GLU A 145 6.92 6.47 -16.57
C GLU A 145 7.00 5.10 -17.24
N ASN A 146 6.73 4.04 -16.47
CA ASN A 146 6.75 2.68 -16.99
C ASN A 146 5.61 2.42 -18.01
N LEU A 147 4.45 3.07 -17.86
CA LEU A 147 3.37 2.97 -18.85
C LEU A 147 3.73 3.67 -20.17
N VAL A 148 4.36 4.86 -20.12
CA VAL A 148 4.87 5.53 -21.33
C VAL A 148 5.94 4.69 -22.00
N TYR A 149 6.86 4.10 -21.22
CA TYR A 149 7.84 3.13 -21.75
C TYR A 149 7.15 1.99 -22.50
N ASN A 150 6.13 1.36 -21.89
CA ASN A 150 5.41 0.26 -22.54
C ASN A 150 4.70 0.71 -23.81
N LEU A 151 4.07 1.89 -23.81
CA LEU A 151 3.38 2.43 -24.97
C LEU A 151 4.34 2.55 -26.17
N LEU A 152 5.50 3.17 -25.96
CA LEU A 152 6.53 3.30 -26.99
C LEU A 152 7.08 1.92 -27.40
N ALA A 153 7.35 1.05 -26.43
CA ALA A 153 7.86 -0.30 -26.69
C ALA A 153 6.88 -1.16 -27.51
N PHE A 154 5.56 -1.02 -27.27
CA PHE A 154 4.55 -1.73 -28.06
C PHE A 154 4.38 -1.13 -29.45
N ARG A 155 4.46 0.20 -29.60
CA ARG A 155 4.25 0.89 -30.88
C ARG A 155 5.40 0.67 -31.85
N PHE A 156 6.63 0.87 -31.39
CA PHE A 156 7.77 0.98 -32.30
C PHE A 156 8.50 -0.35 -32.48
N LYS A 157 8.76 -1.09 -31.39
CA LYS A 157 9.48 -2.39 -31.35
C LYS A 157 10.80 -2.38 -32.15
N GLY A 158 11.61 -3.44 -32.01
CA GLY A 158 12.80 -3.70 -32.85
C GLY A 158 13.62 -2.46 -33.28
N PRO A 159 13.49 -1.97 -34.53
CA PRO A 159 14.26 -0.82 -35.03
C PRO A 159 14.06 0.50 -34.26
N GLY A 160 12.92 0.68 -33.58
CA GLY A 160 12.63 1.87 -32.79
C GLY A 160 13.00 1.74 -31.30
N ILE A 161 13.86 0.78 -30.94
CA ILE A 161 14.28 0.53 -29.55
C ILE A 161 14.85 1.79 -28.87
N ASP A 162 15.58 2.61 -29.61
CA ASP A 162 16.23 3.82 -29.10
C ASP A 162 15.22 4.91 -28.69
N LEU A 163 13.94 4.76 -29.04
CA LEU A 163 12.87 5.67 -28.59
C LEU A 163 12.46 5.45 -27.13
N TYR A 164 12.72 4.26 -26.58
CA TYR A 164 12.31 3.93 -25.21
C TYR A 164 13.44 3.34 -24.34
N TYR A 165 14.54 2.90 -24.96
CA TYR A 165 15.65 2.27 -24.27
C TYR A 165 17.00 2.83 -24.74
N ASP A 166 17.85 3.19 -23.79
CA ASP A 166 19.24 3.58 -24.03
C ASP A 166 20.10 2.32 -24.13
N THR A 167 20.42 1.92 -25.36
CA THR A 167 21.25 0.75 -25.67
C THR A 167 22.70 0.92 -25.21
N SER A 168 23.20 2.16 -25.12
CA SER A 168 24.57 2.45 -24.68
C SER A 168 24.75 2.25 -23.17
N HIS A 169 23.78 2.70 -22.37
CA HIS A 169 23.80 2.55 -20.90
C HIS A 169 22.99 1.36 -20.39
N ARG A 170 22.39 0.57 -21.31
CA ARG A 170 21.56 -0.61 -21.02
C ARG A 170 20.46 -0.32 -20.00
N ARG A 171 19.76 0.79 -20.17
CA ARG A 171 18.69 1.23 -19.27
C ARG A 171 17.53 1.83 -20.04
N ALA A 172 16.34 1.81 -19.45
CA ALA A 172 15.23 2.58 -19.99
C ALA A 172 15.58 4.08 -19.99
N HIS A 173 15.08 4.80 -20.99
CA HIS A 173 15.21 6.25 -21.03
C HIS A 173 14.56 6.91 -19.82
N ASP A 174 15.11 8.05 -19.40
CA ASP A 174 14.54 8.83 -18.33
C ASP A 174 13.16 9.39 -18.73
N PHE A 175 12.31 9.64 -17.75
CA PHE A 175 10.91 10.04 -18.01
C PHE A 175 10.78 11.24 -18.97
N SER A 176 11.62 12.27 -18.81
CA SER A 176 11.63 13.42 -19.73
C SER A 176 11.89 13.02 -21.17
N VAL A 177 12.85 12.13 -21.40
CA VAL A 177 13.22 11.65 -22.73
C VAL A 177 12.09 10.82 -23.33
N LEU A 178 11.44 9.97 -22.54
CA LEU A 178 10.28 9.19 -22.98
C LEU A 178 9.12 10.10 -23.43
N LEU A 179 8.83 11.17 -22.67
CA LEU A 179 7.78 12.13 -23.03
C LEU A 179 8.13 12.92 -24.29
N ASP A 180 9.38 13.36 -24.42
CA ASP A 180 9.84 14.10 -25.60
C ASP A 180 9.79 13.21 -26.85
N ASN A 181 10.13 11.93 -26.73
CA ASN A 181 10.02 10.96 -27.81
C ASN A 181 8.55 10.70 -28.17
N LEU A 182 7.66 10.52 -27.18
CA LEU A 182 6.23 10.38 -27.42
C LEU A 182 5.65 11.61 -28.16
N GLN A 183 6.04 12.82 -27.76
CA GLN A 183 5.58 14.05 -28.40
C GLN A 183 6.07 14.18 -29.85
N LYS A 184 7.35 13.87 -30.10
CA LYS A 184 7.96 13.98 -31.44
C LYS A 184 7.40 12.96 -32.42
N HIS A 185 7.09 11.77 -31.93
CA HIS A 185 6.59 10.65 -32.73
C HIS A 185 5.08 10.45 -32.63
N LYS A 186 4.32 11.43 -32.13
CA LYS A 186 2.86 11.31 -32.02
C LYS A 186 2.19 11.08 -33.38
N THR A 187 2.72 11.69 -34.44
CA THR A 187 2.18 11.55 -35.81
C THR A 187 2.34 10.13 -36.37
N ASP A 188 3.17 9.30 -35.73
CA ASP A 188 3.32 7.90 -36.07
C ASP A 188 2.19 7.05 -35.45
N PHE A 189 1.27 7.62 -34.66
CA PHE A 189 0.07 6.96 -34.15
C PHE A 189 -1.14 7.27 -35.03
N GLU A 190 -2.18 6.42 -34.96
CA GLU A 190 -3.47 6.69 -35.58
C GLU A 190 -4.06 8.02 -35.08
N ILE A 191 -4.83 8.71 -35.95
CA ILE A 191 -5.32 10.08 -35.68
C ILE A 191 -6.13 10.16 -34.38
N ASP A 192 -6.95 9.15 -34.08
CA ASP A 192 -7.73 9.10 -32.84
C ASP A 192 -6.84 8.97 -31.60
N LEU A 193 -5.72 8.23 -31.70
CA LEU A 193 -4.74 8.10 -30.62
C LEU A 193 -3.91 9.37 -30.41
N GLN A 194 -3.72 10.18 -31.46
CA GLN A 194 -3.00 11.45 -31.35
C GLN A 194 -3.68 12.43 -30.39
N ASP A 195 -5.01 12.51 -30.45
CA ASP A 195 -5.80 13.35 -29.55
C ASP A 195 -5.66 12.92 -28.09
N ASP A 196 -5.63 11.61 -27.83
CA ASP A 196 -5.41 11.06 -26.50
C ASP A 196 -3.98 11.31 -25.99
N ILE A 197 -2.97 11.22 -26.87
CA ILE A 197 -1.58 11.59 -26.55
C ILE A 197 -1.50 13.08 -26.20
N ASP A 198 -2.10 13.96 -26.99
CA ASP A 198 -2.11 15.40 -26.74
C ASP A 198 -2.84 15.73 -25.42
N ARG A 199 -3.94 15.03 -25.12
CA ARG A 199 -4.64 15.14 -23.83
C ARG A 199 -3.75 14.71 -22.66
N PHE A 200 -3.04 13.59 -22.79
CA PHE A 200 -2.11 13.12 -21.76
C PHE A 200 -0.97 14.12 -21.53
N LEU A 201 -0.31 14.58 -22.59
CA LEU A 201 0.80 15.54 -22.52
C LEU A 201 0.35 16.91 -21.98
N LYS A 202 -0.89 17.31 -22.29
CA LYS A 202 -1.51 18.50 -21.70
C LYS A 202 -1.71 18.35 -20.19
N ILE A 203 -2.24 17.22 -19.71
CA ILE A 203 -2.37 16.98 -18.25
C ILE A 203 -1.01 17.04 -17.57
N MET A 204 0.00 16.40 -18.17
CA MET A 204 1.39 16.41 -17.67
C MET A 204 1.95 17.82 -17.49
N THR A 205 1.65 18.70 -18.44
CA THR A 205 2.07 20.12 -18.44
C THR A 205 1.24 20.94 -17.45
N ASP A 206 -0.09 20.87 -17.52
CA ASP A 206 -1.00 21.66 -16.67
C ASP A 206 -0.83 21.37 -15.17
N THR A 207 -0.50 20.12 -14.83
CA THR A 207 -0.30 19.68 -13.44
C THR A 207 1.15 19.81 -12.98
N ASN A 208 2.06 20.22 -13.88
CA ASN A 208 3.50 20.16 -13.69
C ASN A 208 3.95 18.77 -13.19
N PHE A 209 3.37 17.67 -13.68
CA PHE A 209 3.68 16.33 -13.17
C PHE A 209 5.07 15.84 -13.62
N ARG A 210 5.60 16.35 -14.74
CA ARG A 210 6.96 16.04 -15.23
C ARG A 210 8.02 16.28 -14.17
N ARG A 211 7.87 17.35 -13.34
CA ARG A 211 8.78 17.88 -12.31
C ARG A 211 10.22 17.41 -12.54
N GLU A 212 10.95 18.12 -13.40
CA GLU A 212 12.36 17.80 -13.61
C GLU A 212 13.16 18.11 -12.34
N ALA A 213 13.91 17.13 -11.87
CA ALA A 213 15.08 17.41 -11.05
C ALA A 213 16.13 18.00 -12.00
N ASN A 214 16.15 19.34 -12.12
CA ASN A 214 17.15 20.02 -12.93
C ASN A 214 18.55 19.56 -12.53
N SER A 215 19.38 19.16 -13.51
CA SER A 215 20.72 18.59 -13.31
C SER A 215 21.73 19.53 -12.65
N LYS A 216 21.36 20.77 -12.34
CA LYS A 216 22.20 21.76 -11.67
C LYS A 216 21.85 22.00 -10.20
N THR A 217 20.81 21.38 -9.66
CA THR A 217 20.41 21.64 -8.29
C THR A 217 20.01 20.34 -7.58
N HIS A 218 20.69 20.03 -6.49
CA HIS A 218 20.31 19.05 -5.47
C HIS A 218 18.96 19.35 -4.78
N THR A 219 18.00 19.96 -5.46
CA THR A 219 16.65 20.16 -4.93
C THR A 219 15.85 18.90 -5.20
N VAL A 220 15.86 18.01 -4.20
CA VAL A 220 14.63 17.48 -3.57
C VAL A 220 13.40 17.92 -4.36
N MET A 221 12.70 16.99 -5.05
CA MET A 221 11.44 17.27 -5.79
C MET A 221 10.63 18.35 -5.07
N GLU A 222 9.85 19.22 -5.71
CA GLU A 222 8.89 20.01 -4.92
C GLU A 222 7.97 19.03 -4.17
N TYR A 223 8.18 18.84 -2.86
CA TYR A 223 7.40 17.92 -2.06
C TYR A 223 5.97 18.46 -2.00
N LEU A 224 5.00 17.57 -2.15
CA LEU A 224 3.60 17.91 -1.88
C LEU A 224 3.44 18.19 -0.40
N GLY A 225 2.77 19.29 -0.08
CA GLY A 225 2.45 19.66 1.31
C GLY A 225 1.27 18.87 1.89
N SER A 226 0.41 18.30 1.02
CA SER A 226 -0.80 17.61 1.45
C SER A 226 -1.37 16.65 0.41
N MET A 227 -2.22 15.70 0.84
CA MET A 227 -2.99 14.84 -0.07
C MET A 227 -3.97 15.59 -0.98
N LYS A 228 -4.36 16.83 -0.63
CA LYS A 228 -5.19 17.65 -1.51
C LYS A 228 -4.46 17.96 -2.82
N GLU A 229 -3.15 18.12 -2.77
CA GLU A 229 -2.35 18.39 -3.97
C GLU A 229 -2.25 17.15 -4.87
N VAL A 230 -2.23 15.94 -4.30
CA VAL A 230 -2.27 14.69 -5.09
C VAL A 230 -3.48 14.65 -6.01
N SER A 231 -4.66 15.09 -5.52
CA SER A 231 -5.88 15.12 -6.34
C SER A 231 -5.79 16.08 -7.54
N LYS A 232 -4.99 17.15 -7.43
CA LYS A 232 -4.76 18.11 -8.53
C LYS A 232 -3.89 17.54 -9.63
N LEU A 233 -3.11 16.49 -9.36
CA LEU A 233 -2.21 15.86 -10.31
C LEU A 233 -2.94 15.00 -11.35
N LYS A 234 -4.23 14.69 -11.17
CA LYS A 234 -5.02 13.90 -12.12
C LYS A 234 -4.39 12.55 -12.51
N ILE A 235 -3.72 11.90 -11.56
CA ILE A 235 -3.04 10.61 -11.76
C ILE A 235 -3.98 9.54 -12.37
N PRO A 236 -5.24 9.37 -11.88
CA PRO A 236 -6.13 8.37 -12.45
C PRO A 236 -6.44 8.62 -13.94
N ASP A 237 -6.59 9.88 -14.34
CA ASP A 237 -6.87 10.26 -15.74
C ASP A 237 -5.67 9.93 -16.64
N MET A 238 -4.45 10.22 -16.18
CA MET A 238 -3.22 9.87 -16.92
C MET A 238 -3.09 8.36 -17.11
N VAL A 239 -3.33 7.57 -16.04
CA VAL A 239 -3.27 6.11 -16.11
C VAL A 239 -4.35 5.56 -17.06
N GLN A 240 -5.58 6.07 -16.97
CA GLN A 240 -6.68 5.68 -17.85
C GLN A 240 -6.32 5.91 -19.34
N ILE A 241 -5.82 7.09 -19.69
CA ILE A 241 -5.44 7.42 -21.07
C ILE A 241 -4.32 6.49 -21.56
N LEU A 242 -3.27 6.31 -20.76
CA LEU A 242 -2.15 5.44 -21.15
C LEU A 242 -2.57 3.98 -21.32
N LEU A 243 -3.47 3.48 -20.48
CA LEU A 243 -4.00 2.12 -20.62
C LEU A 243 -4.81 1.95 -21.92
N LEU A 244 -5.66 2.92 -22.26
CA LEU A 244 -6.41 2.91 -23.52
C LEU A 244 -5.47 2.92 -24.73
N LEU A 245 -4.46 3.80 -24.73
CA LEU A 245 -3.44 3.87 -25.77
C LEU A 245 -2.68 2.52 -25.91
N ILE A 246 -2.23 1.95 -24.79
CA ILE A 246 -1.52 0.67 -24.77
C ILE A 246 -2.39 -0.46 -25.31
N GLU A 247 -3.67 -0.51 -24.92
CA GLU A 247 -4.60 -1.53 -25.39
C GLU A 247 -4.77 -1.47 -26.91
N ARG A 248 -4.97 -0.27 -27.46
CA ARG A 248 -5.11 -0.05 -28.92
C ARG A 248 -3.85 -0.44 -29.68
N VAL A 249 -2.68 0.00 -29.22
CA VAL A 249 -1.39 -0.31 -29.88
C VAL A 249 -1.01 -1.80 -29.76
N LYS A 250 -1.53 -2.51 -28.74
CA LYS A 250 -1.31 -3.95 -28.60
C LYS A 250 -2.16 -4.79 -29.54
N GLN A 251 -3.34 -4.31 -29.94
CA GLN A 251 -4.18 -5.05 -30.87
C GLN A 251 -3.51 -5.02 -32.26
N PRO A 252 -3.20 -6.17 -32.87
CA PRO A 252 -2.74 -6.17 -34.26
C PRO A 252 -3.86 -5.58 -35.12
N GLU A 253 -3.52 -4.70 -36.08
CA GLU A 253 -4.49 -4.23 -37.06
C GLU A 253 -5.22 -5.44 -37.68
N PRO A 254 -6.55 -5.38 -37.86
CA PRO A 254 -7.24 -6.41 -38.61
C PRO A 254 -6.59 -6.48 -39.99
N ASN A 255 -6.07 -7.65 -40.37
CA ASN A 255 -5.58 -7.92 -41.72
C ASN A 255 -6.70 -7.54 -42.71
N ILE A 256 -6.58 -6.35 -43.32
CA ILE A 256 -7.32 -6.02 -44.53
C ILE A 256 -6.57 -6.76 -45.63
N SER A 257 -6.91 -8.03 -45.80
CA SER A 257 -6.52 -8.82 -46.96
C SER A 257 -7.12 -8.14 -48.19
N THR A 258 -6.31 -7.34 -48.89
CA THR A 258 -6.53 -7.00 -50.30
C THR A 258 -6.09 -8.14 -51.19
#